data_AF-A0A369JKE9-F1
#
_entry.id   AF-A0A369JKE9-F1
#
_cell.length_a   1.000
_cell.length_b   1.000
_cell.length_c   1.000
_cell.angle_alpha   90.00
_cell.angle_beta   90.00
_cell.angle_gamma   90.00
#
_symmetry.space_group_name_H-M   'P 1'
#
loop_
_entity.id
_entity.type
_entity.pdbx_description
1 polymer ?
#
loop_
_entity_poly.entity_id
_entity_poly.type
_entity_poly.pdbx_seq_one_letter_code
_entity_poly.pdbx_strand_id
1 'polypeptide(L)'
;MNACLLLIIAWLISATILRDVFTPLETPVLIAFYVTQDLIIAWALYSILATTTIPFLLGECRLRMRCGFRPTEVVFRRPPMLDKGLSQAECVEQYRRFVARSMDPYLIYASVSSFMTNELWVSAYPAIMDAYDLIDRGEVNEGSLESAIWLQKDGTWSVCELCKIENMV
;
A
#
# COMPACT_ATOMS: atom_id res chain seq x y z
N MET A 1 -5.86 -12.29 7.98
CA MET A 1 -4.78 -11.76 8.85
C MET A 1 -5.32 -10.92 10.00
N ASN A 2 -6.27 -10.02 9.76
CA ASN A 2 -6.96 -9.30 10.85
C ASN A 2 -7.61 -10.27 11.85
N ALA A 3 -8.20 -11.38 11.39
CA ALA A 3 -8.73 -12.42 12.28
C ALA A 3 -7.65 -13.10 13.15
N CYS A 4 -6.47 -13.44 12.59
CA CYS A 4 -5.38 -14.02 13.38
C CYS A 4 -4.79 -13.02 14.38
N LEU A 5 -4.61 -11.75 13.98
CA LEU A 5 -4.16 -10.69 14.88
C LEU A 5 -5.18 -10.45 16.00
N LEU A 6 -6.48 -10.42 15.67
CA LEU A 6 -7.55 -10.31 16.67
C LEU A 6 -7.60 -11.53 17.59
N LEU A 7 -7.35 -12.74 17.09
CA LEU A 7 -7.27 -13.95 17.90
C LEU A 7 -6.05 -13.94 18.82
N ILE A 8 -4.90 -13.47 18.34
CA ILE A 8 -3.69 -13.34 19.16
C ILE A 8 -3.90 -12.28 20.24
N ILE A 9 -4.50 -11.14 19.91
CA ILE A 9 -4.85 -10.07 20.86
C ILE A 9 -5.88 -10.58 21.87
N ALA A 10 -6.95 -11.25 21.42
CA ALA A 10 -7.98 -11.81 22.30
C ALA A 10 -7.43 -12.90 23.23
N TRP A 11 -6.52 -13.75 22.73
CA TRP A 11 -5.83 -14.75 23.53
C TRP A 11 -4.91 -14.09 24.57
N LEU A 12 -4.14 -13.07 24.20
CA LEU A 12 -3.29 -12.30 25.11
C LEU A 12 -4.11 -11.62 26.23
N ILE A 13 -5.25 -11.03 25.88
CA ILE A 13 -6.19 -10.41 26.85
C ILE A 13 -6.77 -11.49 27.78
N SER A 14 -7.21 -12.62 27.23
CA SER A 14 -7.80 -13.70 28.03
C SER A 14 -6.78 -14.33 28.98
N ALA A 15 -5.56 -14.57 28.50
CA ALA A 15 -4.47 -15.14 29.29
C ALA A 15 -4.01 -14.20 30.41
N THR A 16 -4.07 -12.88 30.19
CA THR A 16 -3.73 -11.89 31.22
C THR A 16 -4.81 -11.79 32.29
N ILE A 17 -6.09 -11.80 31.92
CA ILE A 17 -7.20 -11.86 32.89
C ILE A 17 -7.15 -13.14 33.72
N LEU A 18 -6.92 -14.30 33.09
CA LEU A 18 -6.78 -15.56 33.84
C LEU A 18 -5.59 -15.51 34.81
N ARG A 19 -4.44 -14.99 34.39
CA ARG A 19 -3.26 -14.89 35.25
C ARG A 19 -3.51 -13.97 36.46
N ASP A 20 -4.18 -12.85 36.26
CA ASP A 20 -4.53 -11.88 37.30
C ASP A 20 -5.50 -12.48 38.33
N VAL A 21 -6.47 -13.28 37.89
CA VAL A 21 -7.42 -13.98 38.79
C VAL A 21 -6.74 -15.08 39.62
N PHE A 22 -5.70 -15.74 39.10
CA PHE A 22 -5.14 -16.94 39.70
C PHE A 22 -3.80 -16.77 40.45
N THR A 23 -3.17 -15.59 40.45
CA THR A 23 -1.89 -15.40 41.18
C THR A 23 -1.94 -14.31 42.24
N PRO A 24 -1.65 -14.61 43.53
CA PRO A 24 -1.43 -13.59 44.56
C PRO A 24 -0.04 -12.96 44.34
N LEU A 25 0.06 -12.08 43.35
CA LEU A 25 1.29 -11.38 43.01
C LEU A 25 1.46 -10.14 43.88
N GLU A 26 2.69 -9.84 44.29
CA GLU A 26 3.00 -8.61 45.01
C GLU A 26 2.64 -7.39 44.13
N THR A 27 1.95 -6.41 44.72
CA THR A 27 1.45 -5.18 44.07
C THR A 27 2.43 -4.49 43.11
N PRO A 28 3.74 -4.33 43.40
CA PRO A 28 4.66 -3.69 42.46
C PRO A 28 4.89 -4.48 41.17
N VAL A 29 4.85 -5.82 41.21
CA VAL A 29 5.03 -6.67 40.03
C VAL A 29 3.79 -6.60 39.13
N LEU A 30 2.61 -6.54 39.75
CA LEU A 30 1.33 -6.37 39.06
C LEU A 30 1.29 -5.05 38.29
N ILE A 31 1.69 -3.94 38.93
CA ILE A 31 1.75 -2.62 38.31
C ILE A 31 2.76 -2.59 37.16
N ALA A 32 3.96 -3.14 37.36
CA ALA A 32 4.96 -3.23 36.30
C ALA A 32 4.45 -4.03 35.09
N PHE A 33 3.71 -5.11 35.34
CA PHE A 33 3.09 -5.90 34.29
C PHE A 33 2.02 -5.11 33.51
N TYR A 34 1.10 -4.42 34.19
CA TYR A 34 0.11 -3.59 33.52
C TYR A 34 0.72 -2.47 32.68
N VAL A 35 1.71 -1.77 33.23
CA VAL A 35 2.39 -0.68 32.50
C VAL A 35 3.09 -1.22 31.25
N THR A 36 3.76 -2.37 31.34
CA THR A 36 4.43 -2.96 30.17
C THR A 36 3.43 -3.45 29.12
N GLN A 37 2.30 -4.04 29.53
CA GLN A 37 1.23 -4.44 28.62
C GLN A 37 0.62 -3.24 27.90
N ASP A 38 0.27 -2.18 28.63
CA ASP A 38 -0.31 -0.97 28.05
C ASP A 38 0.65 -0.29 27.07
N LEU A 39 1.96 -0.29 27.38
CA LEU A 39 2.97 0.28 26.50
C LEU A 39 3.12 -0.53 25.20
N ILE A 40 3.05 -1.86 25.28
CA ILE A 40 3.06 -2.73 24.08
C ILE A 40 1.81 -2.50 23.23
N ILE A 41 0.63 -2.43 23.86
CA ILE A 41 -0.63 -2.19 23.15
C ILE A 41 -0.62 -0.81 22.49
N ALA A 42 -0.20 0.23 23.21
CA ALA A 42 -0.08 1.58 22.68
C ALA A 42 0.91 1.65 21.51
N TRP A 43 2.04 0.95 21.59
CA TRP A 43 3.02 0.88 20.51
C TRP A 43 2.48 0.15 19.27
N ALA A 44 1.74 -0.95 19.48
CA ALA A 44 1.10 -1.70 18.40
C ALA A 44 0.03 -0.84 17.70
N LEU A 45 -0.81 -0.15 18.46
CA LEU A 45 -1.81 0.78 17.94
C LEU A 45 -1.15 1.94 17.17
N TYR A 46 -0.12 2.56 17.75
CA TYR A 46 0.64 3.62 17.08
C TYR A 46 1.23 3.14 15.76
N SER A 47 1.84 1.96 15.74
CA SER A 47 2.43 1.37 14.54
C SER A 47 1.36 1.12 13.46
N ILE A 48 0.19 0.61 13.83
CA ILE A 48 -0.93 0.40 12.90
C ILE A 48 -1.44 1.76 12.37
N LEU A 49 -1.66 2.73 13.25
CA LEU A 49 -2.11 4.08 12.88
C LEU A 49 -1.12 4.77 11.94
N ALA A 50 0.17 4.70 12.26
CA ALA A 50 1.23 5.33 11.47
C ALA A 50 1.38 4.68 10.08
N THR A 51 1.22 3.36 9.98
CA THR A 51 1.41 2.62 8.73
C THR A 51 0.16 2.54 7.85
N THR A 52 -1.04 2.69 8.43
CA THR A 52 -2.29 2.56 7.67
C THR A 52 -3.05 3.88 7.55
N THR A 53 -3.29 4.56 8.68
CA THR A 53 -4.19 5.72 8.74
C THR A 53 -3.53 6.97 8.20
N ILE A 54 -2.27 7.23 8.56
CA ILE A 54 -1.52 8.39 8.07
C ILE A 54 -1.39 8.39 6.53
N PRO A 55 -0.90 7.33 5.86
CA PRO A 55 -0.77 7.34 4.40
C PRO A 55 -2.13 7.38 3.69
N PHE A 56 -3.17 6.76 4.27
CA PHE A 56 -4.53 6.87 3.74
C PHE A 56 -5.06 8.31 3.81
N LEU A 57 -4.94 8.97 4.96
CA LEU A 57 -5.41 10.35 5.14
C LEU A 57 -4.62 11.35 4.30
N LEU A 58 -3.28 11.26 4.31
CA LEU A 58 -2.42 12.17 3.55
C LEU A 58 -2.44 11.91 2.04
N GLY A 59 -2.79 10.68 1.63
CA GLY A 59 -2.91 10.26 0.24
C GLY A 59 -4.33 10.43 -0.28
N GLU A 60 -5.18 9.43 -0.02
CA GLU A 60 -6.57 9.36 -0.53
C GLU A 60 -7.41 10.54 -0.06
N CYS A 61 -7.50 10.82 1.24
CA CYS A 61 -8.38 11.90 1.70
C CYS A 61 -7.92 13.26 1.17
N ARG A 62 -6.61 13.53 1.15
CA ARG A 62 -6.06 14.75 0.54
C ARG A 62 -6.41 14.85 -0.94
N LEU A 63 -6.26 13.76 -1.70
CA LEU A 63 -6.64 13.69 -3.11
C LEU A 63 -8.12 14.03 -3.29
N ARG A 64 -9.01 13.40 -2.51
CA ARG A 64 -10.48 13.64 -2.59
C ARG A 64 -10.87 15.06 -2.19
N MET A 65 -10.21 15.63 -1.17
CA MET A 65 -10.46 17.01 -0.76
C MET A 65 -10.03 18.02 -1.84
N ARG A 66 -8.95 17.76 -2.57
CA ARG A 66 -8.42 18.69 -3.57
C ARG A 66 -9.05 18.51 -4.96
N CYS A 67 -9.21 17.27 -5.41
CA CYS A 67 -9.61 16.94 -6.78
C CYS A 67 -11.06 16.45 -6.89
N GLY A 68 -11.76 16.28 -5.76
CA GLY A 68 -13.14 15.77 -5.72
C GLY A 68 -13.26 14.28 -6.04
N PHE A 69 -14.50 13.83 -6.24
CA PHE A 69 -14.80 12.50 -6.77
C PHE A 69 -15.01 12.62 -8.28
N ARG A 70 -14.17 11.93 -9.07
CA ARG A 70 -14.29 11.89 -10.52
C ARG A 70 -15.01 10.62 -10.98
N PRO A 71 -15.71 10.66 -12.13
CA PRO A 71 -16.33 9.47 -12.71
C PRO A 71 -15.29 8.44 -13.21
N THR A 72 -14.12 8.93 -13.62
CA THR A 72 -12.96 8.15 -14.08
C THR A 72 -11.77 8.45 -13.18
N GLU A 73 -11.19 7.42 -12.57
CA GLU A 73 -10.04 7.58 -11.67
C GLU A 73 -8.74 7.17 -12.35
N VAL A 74 -7.82 8.13 -12.45
CA VAL A 74 -6.45 7.87 -12.88
C VAL A 74 -5.67 7.27 -11.72
N VAL A 75 -5.15 6.06 -11.89
CA VAL A 75 -4.37 5.38 -10.85
C VAL A 75 -2.95 5.15 -11.35
N PHE A 76 -2.02 5.98 -10.86
CA PHE A 76 -0.60 5.68 -11.02
C PHE A 76 -0.14 4.75 -9.92
N ARG A 77 0.53 3.67 -10.29
CA ARG A 77 1.10 2.73 -9.33
C ARG A 77 2.58 2.56 -9.62
N ARG A 78 3.39 2.58 -8.55
CA ARG A 78 4.83 2.34 -8.67
C ARG A 78 5.08 0.85 -8.82
N PRO A 79 5.85 0.40 -9.84
CA PRO A 79 6.20 -1.00 -9.96
C PRO A 79 7.08 -1.45 -8.78
N PRO A 80 7.00 -2.72 -8.37
CA PRO A 80 7.92 -3.27 -7.40
C PRO A 80 9.38 -3.18 -7.85
N MET A 81 10.30 -3.19 -6.89
CA MET A 81 11.72 -3.26 -7.20
C MET A 81 12.03 -4.60 -7.87
N LEU A 82 12.51 -4.53 -9.11
CA LEU A 82 12.98 -5.71 -9.85
C LEU A 82 14.41 -6.05 -9.44
N ASP A 83 14.69 -7.36 -9.39
CA ASP A 83 16.03 -7.86 -9.17
C ASP A 83 16.95 -7.48 -10.33
N LYS A 84 18.11 -6.91 -10.01
CA LYS A 84 19.10 -6.45 -10.99
C LYS A 84 19.81 -7.61 -11.74
N GLY A 85 19.51 -8.86 -11.39
CA GLY A 85 20.15 -10.06 -11.95
C GLY A 85 19.35 -10.78 -13.04
N LEU A 86 18.17 -10.29 -13.39
CA LEU A 86 17.29 -10.94 -14.38
C LEU A 86 17.74 -10.70 -15.82
N SER A 87 17.55 -11.70 -16.67
CA SER A 87 17.67 -11.54 -18.12
C SER A 87 16.65 -10.52 -18.63
N GLN A 88 16.95 -9.83 -19.73
CA GLN A 88 16.04 -8.84 -20.34
C GLN A 88 14.67 -9.46 -20.66
N ALA A 89 14.63 -10.70 -21.15
CA ALA A 89 13.37 -11.39 -21.45
C ALA A 89 12.57 -11.74 -20.19
N GLU A 90 13.25 -12.14 -19.12
CA GLU A 90 12.62 -12.45 -17.82
C GLU A 90 12.07 -11.18 -17.16
N CYS A 91 12.82 -10.08 -17.25
CA CYS A 91 12.42 -8.77 -16.76
C CYS A 91 11.14 -8.27 -17.46
N VAL A 92 11.06 -8.43 -18.79
CA VAL A 92 9.87 -8.06 -19.58
C VAL A 92 8.65 -8.90 -19.18
N GLU A 93 8.81 -10.22 -19.07
CA GLU A 93 7.73 -11.12 -18.67
C GLU A 93 7.26 -10.83 -17.24
N GLN A 94 8.19 -10.50 -16.32
CA GLN A 94 7.85 -10.11 -14.96
C GLN A 94 7.10 -8.78 -14.92
N TYR A 95 7.54 -7.77 -15.68
CA TYR A 95 6.81 -6.51 -15.85
C TYR A 95 5.41 -6.73 -16.42
N ARG A 96 5.25 -7.63 -17.41
CA ARG A 96 3.96 -7.95 -18.01
C ARG A 96 2.99 -8.52 -16.97
N ARG A 97 3.45 -9.48 -16.17
CA ARG A 97 2.66 -10.06 -15.07
C ARG A 97 2.28 -9.02 -14.04
N PHE A 98 3.22 -8.14 -13.70
CA PHE A 98 2.99 -7.04 -12.79
C PHE A 98 1.90 -6.10 -13.32
N VAL A 99 2.00 -5.62 -14.56
CA VAL A 99 1.01 -4.71 -15.15
C VAL A 99 -0.37 -5.37 -15.20
N ALA A 100 -0.46 -6.61 -15.69
CA ALA A 100 -1.72 -7.36 -15.73
C ALA A 100 -2.35 -7.53 -14.35
N ARG A 101 -1.53 -7.82 -13.33
CA ARG A 101 -1.99 -7.92 -11.94
C ARG A 101 -2.48 -6.60 -11.39
N SER A 102 -1.85 -5.49 -11.78
CA SER A 102 -2.26 -4.16 -11.33
C SER A 102 -3.60 -3.73 -11.96
N MET A 103 -3.86 -4.12 -13.21
CA MET A 103 -5.12 -3.79 -13.89
C MET A 103 -6.34 -4.49 -13.28
N ASP A 104 -6.15 -5.63 -12.62
CA ASP A 104 -7.23 -6.37 -11.96
C ASP A 104 -7.28 -6.08 -10.44
N PRO A 105 -8.28 -5.33 -9.95
CA PRO A 105 -8.44 -5.06 -8.52
C PRO A 105 -8.60 -6.33 -7.69
N TYR A 106 -9.23 -7.37 -8.25
CA TYR A 106 -9.41 -8.65 -7.57
C TYR A 106 -8.05 -9.29 -7.28
N LEU A 107 -7.11 -9.27 -8.23
CA LEU A 107 -5.77 -9.85 -8.05
C LEU A 107 -4.88 -9.06 -7.08
N ILE A 108 -5.17 -7.77 -6.86
CA ILE A 108 -4.50 -6.94 -5.85
C ILE A 108 -4.97 -7.33 -4.44
N TYR A 109 -6.29 -7.52 -4.26
CA TYR A 109 -6.89 -7.71 -2.94
C TYR A 109 -7.15 -9.18 -2.57
N ALA A 110 -7.06 -10.12 -3.51
CA ALA A 110 -7.39 -11.53 -3.28
C ALA A 110 -6.41 -12.25 -2.34
N SER A 111 -5.16 -11.80 -2.22
CA SER A 111 -4.17 -12.47 -1.36
C SER A 111 -3.67 -11.56 -0.24
N VAL A 112 -3.75 -12.08 0.99
CA VAL A 112 -3.15 -11.47 2.19
C VAL A 112 -1.64 -11.30 2.03
N SER A 113 -0.99 -12.22 1.30
CA SER A 113 0.44 -12.13 1.01
C SER A 113 0.78 -10.90 0.17
N SER A 114 -0.13 -10.43 -0.70
CA SER A 114 0.07 -9.22 -1.51
C SER A 114 0.28 -7.96 -0.66
N PHE A 115 -0.36 -7.91 0.52
CA PHE A 115 -0.18 -6.82 1.49
C PHE A 115 1.16 -6.85 2.22
N MET A 116 1.78 -8.03 2.32
CA MET A 116 3.02 -8.25 3.07
C MET A 116 4.26 -8.29 2.18
N THR A 117 4.08 -8.41 0.86
CA THR A 117 5.17 -8.34 -0.10
C THR A 117 5.55 -6.89 -0.40
N ASN A 118 6.84 -6.64 -0.64
CA ASN A 118 7.33 -5.40 -1.28
C ASN A 118 6.74 -5.17 -2.70
N GLU A 119 5.90 -6.10 -3.16
CA GLU A 119 5.09 -6.06 -4.38
C GLU A 119 3.77 -5.31 -4.25
N LEU A 120 3.52 -4.67 -3.10
CA LEU A 120 2.32 -3.86 -2.93
C LEU A 120 2.39 -2.67 -3.89
N TRP A 121 1.46 -2.65 -4.85
CA TRP A 121 1.29 -1.53 -5.73
C TRP A 121 0.74 -0.33 -4.95
N VAL A 122 1.64 0.53 -4.51
CA VAL A 122 1.28 1.77 -3.83
C VAL A 122 0.85 2.81 -4.86
N SER A 123 -0.36 3.34 -4.71
CA SER A 123 -0.84 4.47 -5.49
C SER A 123 0.07 5.69 -5.29
N ALA A 124 0.58 6.25 -6.37
CA ALA A 124 1.42 7.43 -6.35
C ALA A 124 0.55 8.69 -6.33
N TYR A 125 -0.08 8.99 -5.19
CA TYR A 125 -0.99 10.13 -5.03
C TYR A 125 -0.45 11.48 -5.53
N PRO A 126 0.84 11.84 -5.34
CA PRO A 126 1.39 13.07 -5.93
C PRO A 126 1.28 13.09 -7.45
N ALA A 127 1.63 11.99 -8.12
CA ALA A 127 1.54 11.90 -9.58
C ALA A 127 0.09 11.94 -10.07
N ILE A 128 -0.86 11.37 -9.29
CA ILE A 128 -2.29 11.45 -9.61
C ILE A 128 -2.78 12.89 -9.51
N MET A 129 -2.40 13.62 -8.44
CA MET A 129 -2.73 15.04 -8.28
C MET A 129 -2.15 15.89 -9.42
N ASP A 130 -0.88 15.67 -9.77
CA ASP A 130 -0.23 16.40 -10.86
C ASP A 130 -0.91 16.13 -12.21
N ALA A 131 -1.31 14.88 -12.48
CA ALA A 131 -2.05 14.55 -13.69
C ALA A 131 -3.43 15.19 -13.74
N TYR A 132 -4.18 15.23 -12.62
CA TYR A 132 -5.45 15.95 -12.57
C TYR A 132 -5.26 17.45 -12.79
N ASP A 133 -4.22 18.07 -12.21
CA ASP A 133 -3.91 19.48 -12.45
C ASP A 133 -3.59 19.74 -13.95
N LEU A 134 -2.97 18.80 -14.67
CA LEU A 134 -2.70 18.90 -16.12
C LEU A 134 -3.96 18.68 -16.97
N ILE A 135 -4.84 17.75 -16.56
CA ILE A 135 -6.13 17.51 -17.22
C ILE A 135 -7.02 18.73 -17.10
N ASP A 136 -7.08 19.36 -15.92
CA ASP A 136 -7.90 20.54 -15.67
C ASP A 136 -7.43 21.78 -16.45
N ARG A 137 -6.13 21.82 -16.80
CA ARG A 137 -5.56 22.83 -17.70
C ARG A 137 -5.79 22.53 -19.19
N GLY A 138 -6.30 21.34 -19.53
CA GLY A 138 -6.48 20.89 -20.90
C GLY A 138 -5.18 20.52 -21.61
N GLU A 139 -4.07 20.33 -20.88
CA GLU A 139 -2.76 19.97 -21.45
C GLU A 139 -2.68 18.48 -21.79
N VAL A 140 -3.44 17.64 -21.07
CA VAL A 140 -3.46 16.19 -21.22
C VAL A 140 -4.91 15.71 -21.33
N ASN A 141 -5.18 14.82 -22.28
CA ASN A 141 -6.47 14.15 -22.40
C ASN A 141 -6.48 12.88 -21.53
N GLU A 142 -7.54 12.67 -20.75
CA GLU A 142 -7.69 11.49 -19.88
C GLU A 142 -7.51 10.17 -20.65
N GLY A 143 -8.03 10.06 -21.88
CA GLY A 143 -7.90 8.86 -22.71
C GLY A 143 -6.46 8.51 -23.10
N SER A 144 -5.52 9.45 -23.01
CA SER A 144 -4.09 9.17 -23.25
C SER A 144 -3.41 8.44 -22.07
N LEU A 145 -4.07 8.39 -20.91
CA LEU A 145 -3.55 7.81 -19.67
C LEU A 145 -3.95 6.34 -19.47
N GLU A 146 -4.98 5.84 -20.19
CA GLU A 146 -5.55 4.50 -19.99
C GLU A 146 -4.55 3.35 -20.25
N SER A 147 -3.50 3.57 -21.03
CA SER A 147 -2.57 2.51 -21.46
C SER A 147 -1.11 2.96 -21.49
N ALA A 148 -0.73 3.85 -20.57
CA ALA A 148 0.59 4.45 -20.54
C ALA A 148 1.41 3.97 -19.33
N ILE A 149 2.56 3.36 -19.57
CA ILE A 149 3.62 3.20 -18.57
C ILE A 149 4.47 4.46 -18.60
N TRP A 150 4.51 5.17 -17.48
CA TRP A 150 5.32 6.38 -17.34
C TRP A 150 6.67 6.01 -16.72
N LEU A 151 7.75 6.30 -17.44
CA LEU A 151 9.12 6.03 -17.00
C LEU A 151 9.83 7.36 -16.77
N GLN A 152 10.46 7.52 -15.61
CA GLN A 152 11.33 8.66 -15.38
C GLN A 152 12.76 8.27 -15.76
N LYS A 153 13.32 8.92 -16.78
CA LYS A 153 14.70 8.76 -17.20
C LYS A 153 15.40 10.13 -17.17
N ASP A 154 16.50 10.22 -16.45
CA ASP A 154 17.32 11.44 -16.36
C ASP A 154 16.51 12.69 -15.94
N GLY A 155 15.56 12.51 -15.01
CA GLY A 155 14.69 13.57 -14.50
C GLY A 155 13.51 13.93 -15.41
N THR A 156 13.45 13.38 -16.63
CA THR A 156 12.35 13.61 -17.59
C THR A 156 11.39 12.43 -17.58
N TRP A 157 10.08 12.70 -17.56
CA TRP A 157 9.06 11.67 -17.69
C TRP A 157 8.78 11.36 -19.16
N SER A 158 8.86 10.10 -19.54
CA SER A 158 8.48 9.61 -20.86
C SER A 158 7.31 8.63 -20.77
N VAL A 159 6.45 8.67 -21.78
CA VAL A 159 5.30 7.78 -21.93
C VAL A 159 5.66 6.61 -22.82
N CYS A 160 5.55 5.40 -22.29
CA CYS A 160 5.56 4.16 -23.06
C CYS A 160 4.14 3.60 -23.09
N GLU A 161 3.45 3.75 -24.23
CA GLU A 161 2.18 3.06 -24.44
C GLU A 161 2.39 1.54 -24.38
N LEU A 162 1.55 0.83 -23.64
CA LEU A 162 1.62 -0.63 -23.50
C LEU A 162 1.63 -1.35 -24.86
N CYS A 163 0.91 -0.82 -25.84
CA CYS A 163 0.88 -1.33 -27.22
C CYS A 163 2.23 -1.25 -27.94
N LYS A 164 3.15 -0.38 -27.52
CA LYS A 164 4.50 -0.26 -28.10
C LYS A 164 5.52 -1.18 -27.45
N ILE A 165 5.22 -1.74 -26.28
CA ILE A 165 6.09 -2.75 -25.63
C ILE A 165 6.14 -4.02 -26.48
N GLU A 166 5.04 -4.36 -27.19
CA GLU A 166 5.02 -5.47 -28.15
C GLU A 166 5.96 -5.26 -29.34
N ASN A 167 6.29 -4.01 -29.68
CA ASN A 167 7.16 -3.65 -30.81
C ASN A 167 8.61 -3.31 -30.40
N MET A 168 8.95 -3.38 -29.11
CA MET A 168 10.33 -3.27 -28.61
C MET A 168 11.05 -4.63 -28.55
N VAL A 169 10.39 -5.69 -29.02
CA VAL A 169 10.93 -7.05 -29.23
C VAL A 169 11.40 -7.20 -30.67
#